data_AF-A0A8C2Z5V2-F1
#
_entry.id   AF-A0A8C2Z5V2-F1
#
_cell.length_a   1.000
_cell.length_b   1.000
_cell.length_c   1.000
_cell.angle_alpha   90.00
_cell.angle_beta   90.00
_cell.angle_gamma   90.00
#
_symmetry.space_group_name_H-M   'P 1'
#
loop_
_entity.id
_entity.type
_entity.pdbx_description
1 polymer ?
#
loop_
_entity_poly.entity_id
_entity_poly.type
_entity_poly.pdbx_seq_one_letter_code
_entity_poly.pdbx_strand_id
1 'polypeptide(L)'
;TGSQGNGSAGPGSGAWTGSQGNGSAGPGPGAWTGSQGNGSAGPGPGAWTGSQGNESAGPGPGAWTGSQGNESAGPGPGAWTGNQGNGSAGPGPGAWTGSQGNGSAGPGPGAWTGSQGNGSAGPGSGAWTGSQGNGSAGPGAWTGSQGNRSWHIGRKPANQLFNLF
;
A
#
# COMPACT_ATOMS: atom_id res chain seq x y z
N THR A 1 -18.81 10.68 -19.12
CA THR A 1 -17.48 10.46 -19.71
C THR A 1 -16.90 11.82 -20.04
N GLY A 2 -15.81 12.22 -19.41
CA GLY A 2 -15.19 13.51 -19.66
C GLY A 2 -13.72 13.47 -19.28
N SER A 3 -12.87 14.12 -20.08
CA SER A 3 -11.51 14.47 -19.67
C SER A 3 -11.57 15.82 -18.96
N GLN A 4 -11.11 15.87 -17.71
CA GLN A 4 -11.06 17.13 -16.95
C GLN A 4 -9.63 17.39 -16.48
N GLY A 5 -9.17 18.63 -16.58
CA GLY A 5 -7.83 18.99 -16.07
C GLY A 5 -7.73 18.81 -14.55
N ASN A 6 -8.76 19.25 -13.82
CA ASN A 6 -8.84 19.21 -12.36
C ASN A 6 -10.28 18.93 -11.92
N GLY A 7 -10.53 18.01 -10.99
CA GLY A 7 -11.88 17.71 -10.48
C GLY A 7 -11.91 17.37 -8.99
N SER A 8 -12.82 17.96 -8.23
CA SER A 8 -13.00 17.68 -6.80
C SER A 8 -14.43 17.22 -6.51
N ALA A 9 -14.55 16.13 -5.76
CA ALA A 9 -15.81 15.68 -5.18
C ALA A 9 -15.90 16.18 -3.73
N GLY A 10 -17.01 16.83 -3.38
CA GLY A 10 -17.30 17.22 -2.00
C GLY A 10 -17.51 16.01 -1.07
N PRO A 11 -17.67 16.25 0.24
CA PRO A 11 -17.97 15.18 1.20
C PRO A 11 -19.28 14.44 0.84
N GLY A 12 -19.27 13.11 0.96
CA GLY A 12 -20.42 12.26 0.67
C GLY A 12 -20.11 11.07 -0.24
N SER A 13 -21.13 10.27 -0.54
CA SER A 13 -21.00 9.11 -1.44
C SER A 13 -20.95 9.53 -2.90
N GLY A 14 -19.93 9.12 -3.65
CA GLY A 14 -19.78 9.47 -5.07
C GLY A 14 -19.14 8.38 -5.92
N ALA A 15 -19.58 8.26 -7.17
CA ALA A 15 -19.01 7.37 -8.18
C ALA A 15 -18.59 8.18 -9.41
N TRP A 16 -17.37 7.95 -9.90
CA TRP A 16 -16.77 8.76 -10.95
C TRP A 16 -16.15 7.87 -12.03
N THR A 17 -16.26 8.29 -13.29
CA THR A 17 -15.64 7.59 -14.41
C THR A 17 -15.08 8.57 -15.43
N GLY A 18 -13.78 8.52 -15.71
CA GLY A 18 -13.15 9.41 -16.68
C GLY A 18 -11.63 9.53 -16.55
N SER A 19 -11.05 10.47 -17.29
CA SER A 19 -9.62 10.77 -17.21
C SER A 19 -9.41 12.14 -16.60
N GLN A 20 -8.56 12.25 -15.58
CA GLN A 20 -8.28 13.52 -14.91
C GLN A 20 -6.78 13.80 -14.80
N GLY A 21 -6.39 15.06 -14.92
CA GLY A 21 -5.03 15.50 -14.58
C GLY A 21 -4.80 15.38 -13.07
N ASN A 22 -5.56 16.16 -12.29
CA ASN A 22 -5.66 16.02 -10.83
C ASN A 22 -7.11 15.72 -10.43
N GLY A 23 -7.30 14.90 -9.40
CA GLY A 23 -8.59 14.82 -8.72
C GLY A 23 -8.50 14.61 -7.22
N SER A 24 -9.52 15.08 -6.50
CA SER A 24 -9.69 14.78 -5.07
C SER A 24 -11.10 14.34 -4.73
N ALA A 25 -11.23 13.39 -3.82
CA ALA A 25 -12.48 13.02 -3.19
C ALA A 25 -12.48 13.49 -1.73
N GLY A 26 -13.53 14.17 -1.30
CA GLY A 26 -13.75 14.51 0.10
C GLY A 26 -14.00 13.28 0.98
N PRO A 27 -14.20 13.47 2.29
CA PRO A 27 -14.51 12.38 3.20
C PRO A 27 -15.81 11.65 2.81
N GLY A 28 -15.80 10.32 2.91
CA GLY A 28 -16.98 9.48 2.66
C GLY A 28 -16.72 8.33 1.66
N PRO A 29 -17.76 7.52 1.37
CA PRO A 29 -17.64 6.39 0.46
C PRO A 29 -17.39 6.84 -0.99
N GLY A 30 -16.29 6.41 -1.60
CA GLY A 30 -15.95 6.81 -2.97
C GLY A 30 -15.71 5.61 -3.89
N ALA A 31 -16.17 5.71 -5.13
CA ALA A 31 -15.76 4.81 -6.20
C ALA A 31 -15.23 5.60 -7.41
N TRP A 32 -14.12 5.17 -7.98
CA TRP A 32 -13.52 5.84 -9.13
C TRP A 32 -12.98 4.84 -10.14
N THR A 33 -13.24 5.11 -11.42
CA THR A 33 -12.77 4.29 -12.53
C THR A 33 -12.17 5.17 -13.63
N GLY A 34 -10.89 4.98 -13.95
CA GLY A 34 -10.28 5.63 -15.11
C GLY A 34 -8.80 5.96 -14.95
N SER A 35 -8.34 7.05 -15.58
CA SER A 35 -6.92 7.41 -15.59
C SER A 35 -6.67 8.75 -14.91
N GLN A 36 -5.84 8.78 -13.88
CA GLN A 36 -5.53 9.99 -13.12
C GLN A 36 -4.04 10.31 -13.16
N GLY A 37 -3.67 11.59 -13.34
CA GLY A 37 -2.29 12.03 -13.12
C GLY A 37 -1.96 12.02 -11.62
N ASN A 38 -2.78 12.69 -10.81
CA ASN A 38 -2.66 12.72 -9.36
C ASN A 38 -4.06 12.60 -8.70
N GLY A 39 -4.22 11.67 -7.77
CA GLY A 39 -5.46 11.43 -7.03
C GLY A 39 -5.26 11.59 -5.52
N SER A 40 -6.25 12.13 -4.82
CA SER A 40 -6.32 12.02 -3.37
C SER A 40 -7.72 11.70 -2.88
N ALA A 41 -7.84 10.69 -2.01
CA ALA A 41 -9.08 10.35 -1.35
C ALA A 41 -9.02 10.78 0.12
N GLY A 42 -10.08 11.45 0.59
CA GLY A 42 -10.27 11.75 1.99
C GLY A 42 -10.53 10.48 2.82
N PRO A 43 -10.72 10.63 4.15
CA PRO A 43 -11.03 9.50 5.01
C PRO A 43 -12.35 8.83 4.64
N GLY A 44 -12.37 7.49 4.65
CA GLY A 44 -13.57 6.71 4.39
C GLY A 44 -13.36 5.51 3.46
N PRO A 45 -14.41 4.72 3.22
CA PRO A 45 -14.36 3.57 2.32
C PRO A 45 -14.10 3.98 0.87
N GLY A 46 -13.12 3.39 0.20
CA GLY A 46 -12.79 3.72 -1.19
C GLY A 46 -12.66 2.50 -2.10
N ALA A 47 -13.06 2.64 -3.36
CA ALA A 47 -12.76 1.68 -4.43
C ALA A 47 -12.23 2.41 -5.67
N TRP A 48 -11.01 2.11 -6.09
CA TRP A 48 -10.34 2.80 -7.20
C TRP A 48 -9.87 1.79 -8.23
N THR A 49 -10.19 2.05 -9.49
CA THR A 49 -9.82 1.18 -10.62
C THR A 49 -9.20 2.00 -11.75
N GLY A 50 -8.00 1.65 -12.19
CA GLY A 50 -7.40 2.14 -13.43
C GLY A 50 -5.94 2.56 -13.30
N SER A 51 -5.52 3.54 -14.10
CA SER A 51 -4.10 3.94 -14.19
C SER A 51 -3.87 5.27 -13.50
N GLN A 52 -3.02 5.30 -12.48
CA GLN A 52 -2.77 6.49 -11.68
C GLN A 52 -1.29 6.87 -11.67
N GLY A 53 -0.97 8.17 -11.78
CA GLY A 53 0.39 8.67 -11.62
C GLY A 53 0.80 8.64 -10.15
N ASN A 54 0.21 9.48 -9.30
CA ASN A 54 0.31 9.32 -7.85
C ASN A 54 -1.05 9.33 -7.14
N GLU A 55 -1.19 8.51 -6.11
CA GLU A 55 -2.41 8.35 -5.33
C GLU A 55 -2.11 8.48 -3.84
N SER A 56 -2.95 9.23 -3.12
CA SER A 56 -2.92 9.31 -1.66
C SER A 56 -4.29 9.09 -1.07
N ALA A 57 -4.47 8.00 -0.33
CA ALA A 57 -5.70 7.69 0.37
C ALA A 57 -5.61 8.00 1.86
N GLY A 58 -6.62 8.68 2.38
CA GLY A 58 -6.79 8.91 3.81
C GLY A 58 -7.06 7.62 4.60
N PRO A 59 -7.25 7.73 5.92
CA PRO A 59 -7.57 6.59 6.76
C PRO A 59 -8.92 5.97 6.39
N GLY A 60 -8.98 4.64 6.35
CA GLY A 60 -10.22 3.91 6.09
C GLY A 60 -10.02 2.63 5.29
N PRO A 61 -11.10 1.84 5.12
CA PRO A 61 -11.08 0.67 4.26
C PRO A 61 -10.90 1.09 2.80
N GLY A 62 -10.08 0.37 2.02
CA GLY A 62 -10.06 0.63 0.59
C GLY A 62 -9.64 -0.54 -0.28
N ALA A 63 -10.04 -0.46 -1.55
CA ALA A 63 -9.66 -1.40 -2.59
C ALA A 63 -9.12 -0.64 -3.80
N TRP A 64 -7.93 -1.01 -4.26
CA TRP A 64 -7.26 -0.37 -5.38
C TRP A 64 -6.88 -1.42 -6.42
N THR A 65 -7.22 -1.16 -7.67
CA THR A 65 -6.92 -2.05 -8.79
C THR A 65 -6.34 -1.28 -9.98
N GLY A 66 -5.15 -1.65 -10.44
CA GLY A 66 -4.61 -1.17 -11.70
C GLY A 66 -3.12 -0.85 -11.66
N SER A 67 -2.72 0.18 -12.38
CA SER A 67 -1.31 0.55 -12.54
C SER A 67 -1.04 1.89 -11.88
N GLN A 68 -0.23 1.93 -10.82
CA GLN A 68 0.11 3.15 -10.11
C GLN A 68 1.60 3.52 -10.26
N GLY A 69 1.90 4.80 -10.42
CA GLY A 69 3.28 5.30 -10.30
C GLY A 69 3.71 5.27 -8.83
N ASN A 70 3.07 6.10 -7.99
CA ASN A 70 3.27 6.11 -6.55
C ASN A 70 1.94 6.00 -5.80
N GLU A 71 1.86 5.15 -4.78
CA GLU A 71 0.69 5.06 -3.91
C GLU A 71 1.07 5.23 -2.43
N SER A 72 0.25 5.98 -1.70
CA SER A 72 0.29 6.05 -0.24
C SER A 72 -1.12 5.85 0.33
N ALA A 73 -1.32 4.82 1.12
CA ALA A 73 -2.55 4.59 1.85
C ALA A 73 -2.38 4.88 3.34
N GLY A 74 -3.35 5.57 3.93
CA GLY A 74 -3.44 5.82 5.35
C GLY A 74 -3.69 4.55 6.17
N PRO A 75 -3.84 4.68 7.50
CA PRO A 75 -4.17 3.56 8.36
C PRO A 75 -5.54 2.97 8.03
N GLY A 76 -5.64 1.64 8.01
CA GLY A 76 -6.90 0.94 7.79
C GLY A 76 -6.75 -0.37 7.04
N PRO A 77 -7.84 -1.15 6.93
CA PRO A 77 -7.87 -2.33 6.08
C PRO A 77 -7.71 -1.96 4.61
N GLY A 78 -6.90 -2.68 3.84
CA GLY A 78 -6.84 -2.41 2.42
C GLY A 78 -6.50 -3.62 1.55
N ALA A 79 -6.94 -3.54 0.29
CA ALA A 79 -6.65 -4.52 -0.73
C ALA A 79 -6.13 -3.82 -1.98
N TRP A 80 -4.98 -4.27 -2.49
CA TRP A 80 -4.31 -3.67 -3.63
C TRP A 80 -3.98 -4.74 -4.66
N THR A 81 -4.36 -4.48 -5.91
CA THR A 81 -4.12 -5.39 -7.03
C THR A 81 -3.52 -4.63 -8.21
N GLY A 82 -2.34 -5.05 -8.68
CA GLY A 82 -1.77 -4.58 -9.94
C GLY A 82 -0.30 -4.18 -9.85
N ASN A 83 0.10 -3.22 -10.68
CA ASN A 83 1.51 -2.86 -10.84
C ASN A 83 1.78 -1.49 -10.24
N GLN A 84 2.79 -1.39 -9.37
CA GLN A 84 3.20 -0.12 -8.78
C GLN A 84 4.67 0.17 -8.95
N GLY A 85 5.00 1.44 -9.22
CA GLY A 85 6.37 1.92 -9.10
C GLY A 85 6.80 1.93 -7.63
N ASN A 86 6.08 2.68 -6.80
CA ASN A 86 6.35 2.82 -5.37
C ASN A 86 5.04 2.76 -4.58
N GLY A 87 4.95 1.97 -3.51
CA GLY A 87 3.75 1.94 -2.68
C GLY A 87 4.05 1.95 -1.19
N SER A 88 3.18 2.57 -0.41
CA SER A 88 3.25 2.59 1.05
C SER A 88 1.87 2.39 1.66
N ALA A 89 1.75 1.40 2.54
CA ALA A 89 0.56 1.16 3.34
C ALA A 89 0.79 1.62 4.77
N GLY A 90 -0.17 2.36 5.34
CA GLY A 90 -0.21 2.65 6.76
C GLY A 90 -0.43 1.39 7.62
N PRO A 91 -0.52 1.55 8.96
CA PRO A 91 -0.82 0.45 9.86
C PRO A 91 -2.22 -0.13 9.59
N GLY A 92 -2.33 -1.46 9.61
CA GLY A 92 -3.61 -2.14 9.45
C GLY A 92 -3.53 -3.47 8.70
N PRO A 93 -4.65 -4.21 8.63
CA PRO A 93 -4.76 -5.41 7.82
C PRO A 93 -4.61 -5.11 6.33
N GLY A 94 -3.71 -5.78 5.62
CA GLY A 94 -3.48 -5.49 4.20
C GLY A 94 -3.36 -6.73 3.32
N ALA A 95 -3.90 -6.67 2.11
CA ALA A 95 -3.68 -7.68 1.08
C ALA A 95 -3.15 -7.03 -0.20
N TRP A 96 -2.00 -7.48 -0.68
CA TRP A 96 -1.35 -6.92 -1.86
C TRP A 96 -1.09 -8.02 -2.87
N THR A 97 -1.49 -7.81 -4.12
CA THR A 97 -1.27 -8.73 -5.23
C THR A 97 -0.71 -7.98 -6.43
N GLY A 98 0.45 -8.40 -6.95
CA GLY A 98 0.99 -7.90 -8.21
C GLY A 98 2.48 -7.55 -8.14
N SER A 99 2.90 -6.55 -8.91
CA SER A 99 4.32 -6.19 -9.04
C SER A 99 4.61 -4.82 -8.45
N GLN A 100 5.62 -4.71 -7.60
CA GLN A 100 6.07 -3.44 -7.01
C GLN A 100 7.55 -3.19 -7.28
N GLY A 101 7.90 -1.98 -7.72
CA GLY A 101 9.29 -1.55 -7.73
C GLY A 101 9.83 -1.43 -6.31
N ASN A 102 9.23 -0.53 -5.54
CA ASN A 102 9.48 -0.35 -4.11
C ASN A 102 8.17 -0.43 -3.33
N GLY A 103 8.17 -1.08 -2.16
CA GLY A 103 6.99 -1.15 -1.30
C GLY A 103 7.32 -1.07 0.18
N SER A 104 6.45 -0.45 0.95
CA SER A 104 6.53 -0.47 2.41
C SER A 104 5.16 -0.74 3.05
N ALA A 105 5.13 -1.64 4.01
CA ALA A 105 3.94 -1.96 4.78
C ALA A 105 4.12 -1.52 6.23
N GLY A 106 3.15 -0.77 6.77
CA GLY A 106 3.09 -0.47 8.19
C GLY A 106 2.88 -1.74 9.05
N PRO A 107 2.89 -1.58 10.39
CA PRO A 107 2.59 -2.68 11.31
C PRO A 107 1.17 -3.22 11.10
N GLY A 108 1.03 -4.54 11.08
CA GLY A 108 -0.28 -5.19 10.96
C GLY A 108 -0.21 -6.58 10.33
N PRO A 109 -1.29 -7.37 10.41
CA PRO A 109 -1.38 -8.60 9.66
C PRO A 109 -1.50 -8.33 8.16
N GLY A 110 -0.88 -9.14 7.32
CA GLY A 110 -1.06 -8.94 5.89
C GLY A 110 -0.61 -10.08 5.00
N ALA A 111 -1.12 -10.09 3.78
CA ALA A 111 -0.75 -11.06 2.75
C ALA A 111 -0.21 -10.32 1.53
N TRP A 112 0.93 -10.77 1.03
CA TRP A 112 1.59 -10.20 -0.14
C TRP A 112 1.85 -11.30 -1.14
N THR A 113 1.40 -11.11 -2.38
CA THR A 113 1.58 -12.07 -3.47
C THR A 113 2.13 -11.35 -4.70
N GLY A 114 3.30 -11.75 -5.20
CA GLY A 114 3.83 -11.30 -6.47
C GLY A 114 5.32 -10.96 -6.45
N SER A 115 5.71 -9.90 -7.17
CA SER A 115 7.12 -9.57 -7.40
C SER A 115 7.45 -8.19 -6.85
N GLN A 116 8.51 -8.08 -6.04
CA GLN A 116 8.91 -6.83 -5.42
C GLN A 116 10.41 -6.54 -5.64
N GLY A 117 10.76 -5.34 -6.08
CA GLY A 117 12.17 -4.90 -6.19
C GLY A 117 12.79 -4.73 -4.80
N ASN A 118 12.44 -3.65 -4.11
CA ASN A 118 12.73 -3.49 -2.67
C ASN A 118 11.45 -3.46 -1.84
N GLY A 119 11.48 -4.12 -0.69
CA GLY A 119 10.34 -4.15 0.22
C GLY A 119 10.72 -4.02 1.68
N SER A 120 9.94 -3.28 2.45
CA SER A 120 9.99 -3.32 3.91
C SER A 120 8.61 -3.59 4.49
N ALA A 121 8.56 -4.42 5.52
CA ALA A 121 7.33 -4.67 6.25
C ALA A 121 7.56 -4.48 7.74
N GLY A 122 6.72 -3.65 8.35
CA GLY A 122 6.71 -3.42 9.78
C GLY A 122 6.45 -4.70 10.59
N PRO A 123 6.59 -4.62 11.92
CA PRO A 123 6.28 -5.74 12.80
C PRO A 123 4.80 -6.14 12.69
N GLY A 124 4.54 -7.41 12.41
CA GLY A 124 3.19 -7.96 12.26
C GLY A 124 3.23 -9.37 11.67
N SER A 125 2.18 -10.15 11.89
CA SER A 125 2.05 -11.51 11.35
C SER A 125 1.65 -11.44 9.87
N GLY A 126 2.61 -11.62 8.97
CA GLY A 126 2.37 -11.58 7.52
C GLY A 126 2.70 -12.87 6.79
N ALA A 127 2.05 -13.09 5.64
CA ALA A 127 2.40 -14.13 4.68
C ALA A 127 2.86 -13.49 3.37
N TRP A 128 3.97 -13.96 2.83
CA TRP A 128 4.57 -13.42 1.62
C TRP A 128 4.79 -14.55 0.61
N THR A 129 4.27 -14.37 -0.60
CA THR A 129 4.40 -15.33 -1.69
C THR A 129 4.98 -14.65 -2.92
N GLY A 130 6.10 -15.16 -3.45
CA GLY A 130 6.65 -14.71 -4.75
C GLY A 130 8.11 -14.27 -4.70
N SER A 131 8.49 -13.31 -5.55
CA SER A 131 9.88 -12.92 -5.75
C SER A 131 10.18 -11.57 -5.12
N GLN A 132 11.29 -11.44 -4.40
CA GLN A 132 11.73 -10.16 -3.85
C GLN A 132 13.23 -9.93 -4.04
N GLY A 133 13.62 -8.73 -4.46
CA GLY A 133 15.03 -8.32 -4.60
C GLY A 133 15.70 -8.13 -3.24
N ASN A 134 15.57 -6.94 -2.65
CA ASN A 134 15.99 -6.70 -1.26
C ASN A 134 14.79 -6.51 -0.35
N GLY A 135 14.89 -6.99 0.90
CA GLY A 135 13.93 -6.53 1.89
C GLY A 135 14.16 -6.91 3.33
N SER A 136 13.36 -6.27 4.17
CA SER A 136 13.21 -6.56 5.58
C SER A 136 11.74 -6.83 5.88
N ALA A 137 11.47 -7.90 6.62
CA ALA A 137 10.12 -8.21 7.06
C ALA A 137 10.11 -8.45 8.58
N GLY A 138 9.01 -8.04 9.21
CA GLY A 138 8.66 -8.49 10.54
C GLY A 138 8.45 -10.01 10.61
N PRO A 139 8.19 -10.57 11.81
CA PRO A 139 7.97 -12.00 11.97
C PRO A 139 6.77 -12.49 11.15
N GLY A 140 7.03 -13.30 10.11
CA GLY A 140 6.00 -13.78 9.18
C GLY A 140 6.47 -14.97 8.35
N ALA A 141 5.52 -15.65 7.72
CA ALA A 141 5.78 -16.75 6.81
C ALA A 141 6.16 -16.21 5.42
N TRP A 142 7.20 -16.76 4.80
CA TRP A 142 7.64 -16.36 3.48
C TRP A 142 7.87 -17.59 2.59
N THR A 143 7.30 -17.57 1.40
CA THR A 143 7.31 -18.65 0.41
C THR A 143 7.66 -18.09 -0.97
N GLY A 144 8.90 -18.29 -1.45
CA GLY A 144 9.30 -17.83 -2.79
C GLY A 144 10.81 -17.68 -2.99
N SER A 145 11.25 -16.69 -3.78
CA SER A 145 12.67 -16.33 -4.01
C SER A 145 12.98 -14.92 -3.47
N GLN A 146 13.99 -14.80 -2.59
CA GLN A 146 14.37 -13.53 -1.93
C GLN A 146 15.86 -13.37 -2.11
N GLY A 147 16.30 -12.20 -2.59
CA GLY A 147 17.71 -11.83 -2.67
C GLY A 147 18.30 -11.57 -1.28
N ASN A 148 18.51 -10.30 -0.90
CA ASN A 148 19.07 -9.98 0.41
C ASN A 148 18.00 -9.85 1.49
N ARG A 149 18.19 -10.57 2.61
CA ARG A 149 17.29 -10.56 3.77
C ARG A 149 17.93 -9.86 4.98
N SER A 150 17.18 -8.98 5.63
CA SER A 150 17.46 -8.50 6.99
C SER A 150 16.23 -8.70 7.88
N TRP A 151 16.35 -9.55 8.91
CA TRP A 151 15.27 -9.82 9.86
C TRP A 151 15.46 -8.99 11.14
N HIS A 152 14.49 -8.13 11.46
CA HIS A 152 14.44 -7.48 12.77
C HIS A 152 13.64 -8.34 13.75
N ILE A 153 14.34 -9.20 14.48
CA ILE A 153 13.79 -9.83 15.69
C ILE A 153 13.86 -8.76 16.78
N GLY A 154 12.73 -8.33 17.31
CA GLY A 154 12.65 -7.36 18.41
C GLY A 154 13.26 -7.91 19.70
N ARG A 155 14.60 -7.97 19.80
CA ARG A 155 15.29 -8.12 21.08
C ARG A 155 15.44 -6.73 21.68
N LYS A 156 14.80 -6.50 22.83
CA LYS A 156 15.17 -5.38 23.70
C LYS A 156 16.68 -5.47 23.95
N PRO A 157 17.43 -4.36 23.98
CA PRO A 157 18.84 -4.39 24.34
C PRO A 157 18.95 -4.97 25.76
N ALA A 158 19.52 -6.17 25.86
CA ALA A 158 19.93 -6.72 27.14
C ALA A 158 21.13 -5.89 27.60
N ASN A 159 20.85 -4.88 28.43
CA ASN A 159 21.88 -4.12 29.10
C ASN A 159 22.57 -5.06 30.10
N GLN A 160 23.89 -5.22 29.91
CA GLN A 160 24.92 -5.28 30.96
C GLN A 160 24.92 -6.49 31.92
N LEU A 161 25.87 -7.41 31.70
CA LEU A 161 27.01 -7.73 32.59
C LEU A 161 27.48 -9.17 32.36
N PHE A 162 28.56 -9.32 31.59
CA PHE A 162 29.45 -10.46 31.74
C PHE A 162 30.21 -10.26 33.06
N ASN A 163 29.94 -11.06 34.08
CA ASN A 163 30.91 -11.31 35.13
C ASN A 163 31.53 -12.68 34.89
N LEU A 164 32.81 -12.67 34.53
CA LEU A 164 33.71 -13.82 34.64
C LEU A 164 33.66 -14.35 36.07
N PHE A 165 33.39 -15.65 36.22
CA PHE A 165 34.16 -16.58 37.05
C PHE A 165 33.89 -18.00 36.56
#